data_AF-A0A421KA38-F1
#
_entry.id   AF-A0A421KA38-F1
#
_cell.length_a   1.000
_cell.length_b   1.000
_cell.length_c   1.000
_cell.angle_alpha   90.00
_cell.angle_beta   90.00
_cell.angle_gamma   90.00
#
_symmetry.space_group_name_H-M   'P 1'
#
loop_
_entity.id
_entity.type
_entity.pdbx_description
1 polymer ?
#
loop_
_entity_poly.entity_id
_entity_poly.type
_entity_poly.pdbx_seq_one_letter_code
_entity_poly.pdbx_strand_id
1 'polypeptide(L)' 'MAMVDDGIIIMVIGMLGVFSFLIVMVLSMSSMSGYILKTFPETNQALPRTSGRGDAEIAVAIAAAYTQNRRR' A
#
# COMPACT_ATOMS: atom_id res chain seq x y z
N MET A 1 1.74 -51.26 -4.49
CA MET A 1 0.91 -50.12 -4.95
C MET A 1 0.08 -49.55 -3.80
N ALA A 2 -0.57 -50.36 -2.95
CA ALA A 2 -1.35 -49.88 -1.80
C ALA A 2 -0.64 -48.89 -0.84
N MET A 3 0.61 -49.14 -0.42
CA MET A 3 1.33 -48.22 0.49
C MET A 3 1.71 -46.88 -0.14
N VAL A 4 1.90 -46.84 -1.46
CA VAL A 4 2.27 -45.61 -2.17
C VAL A 4 1.05 -44.71 -2.33
N ASP A 5 -0.11 -45.31 -2.64
CA ASP A 5 -1.38 -44.58 -2.74
C ASP A 5 -1.75 -43.93 -1.39
N ASP A 6 -1.63 -44.67 -0.29
CA ASP A 6 -1.85 -44.13 1.06
C ASP A 6 -0.88 -42.98 1.39
N GLY A 7 0.40 -43.12 1.02
CA GLY A 7 1.40 -42.07 1.21
C GLY A 7 1.05 -40.78 0.45
N ILE A 8 0.58 -40.90 -0.79
CA ILE A 8 0.15 -39.76 -1.61
C ILE A 8 -1.10 -39.12 -1.01
N ILE A 9 -2.08 -39.91 -0.55
CA ILE A 9 -3.30 -39.41 0.07
C ILE A 9 -2.97 -38.60 1.33
N ILE A 10 -2.09 -39.12 2.19
CA ILE A 10 -1.67 -38.42 3.42
C ILE A 10 -0.92 -37.12 3.07
N MET A 11 -0.07 -37.12 2.05
CA MET A 11 0.63 -35.93 1.59
C MET A 11 -0.35 -34.84 1.13
N VAL A 12 -1.35 -35.21 0.31
CA VAL A 12 -2.36 -34.28 -0.20
C VAL A 12 -3.21 -33.72 0.94
N ILE A 13 -3.65 -34.57 1.87
CA ILE A 13 -4.43 -34.11 3.03
C ILE A 13 -3.62 -33.16 3.90
N GLY A 14 -2.35 -33.48 4.19
CA GLY A 14 -1.47 -32.62 4.97
C GLY A 14 -1.26 -31.26 4.30
N MET A 15 -1.01 -31.25 2.99
CA MET A 15 -0.83 -30.01 2.22
C MET A 15 -2.12 -29.17 2.16
N LEU A 16 -3.28 -29.80 1.94
CA LEU A 16 -4.58 -29.11 1.93
C LEU A 16 -4.95 -28.54 3.31
N GLY A 17 -4.66 -29.27 4.38
CA GLY A 17 -4.89 -28.80 5.75
C GLY A 17 -4.10 -27.53 6.05
N VAL A 18 -2.81 -27.54 5.76
CA VAL A 18 -1.95 -26.36 5.96
C VAL A 18 -2.35 -25.22 5.02
N PHE A 19 -2.66 -25.52 3.75
CA PHE A 19 -3.07 -24.51 2.78
C PHE A 19 -4.37 -23.81 3.19
N SER A 20 -5.38 -24.56 3.62
CA SER A 20 -6.65 -24.00 4.11
C SER A 20 -6.45 -23.16 5.38
N PHE A 21 -5.59 -23.60 6.30
CA PHE A 21 -5.23 -22.82 7.49
C PHE A 21 -4.60 -21.47 7.12
N LEU A 22 -3.66 -21.46 6.16
CA LEU A 22 -3.04 -20.22 5.69
C LEU A 22 -4.05 -19.27 5.02
N ILE A 23 -5.01 -19.78 4.25
CA ILE A 23 -6.09 -18.96 3.67
C ILE A 23 -6.89 -18.27 4.78
N VAL A 24 -7.31 -19.02 5.80
CA VAL A 24 -8.06 -18.45 6.93
C VAL A 24 -7.22 -17.41 7.68
N MET A 25 -5.92 -17.66 7.87
CA MET A 25 -5.01 -16.71 8.51
C MET A 25 -4.93 -15.39 7.73
N VAL A 26 -4.80 -15.44 6.40
CA VAL A 26 -4.76 -14.26 5.54
C VAL A 26 -6.09 -13.50 5.59
N LEU A 27 -7.23 -14.20 5.48
CA LEU A 27 -8.55 -13.58 5.59
C LEU A 27 -8.77 -12.90 6.94
N SER A 28 -8.27 -13.52 8.02
CA SER A 28 -8.32 -12.95 9.36
C SER A 28 -7.47 -11.68 9.46
N MET A 29 -6.25 -11.69 8.91
CA MET A 29 -5.41 -10.49 8.83
C MET A 29 -6.07 -9.37 8.03
N SER A 30 -6.67 -9.66 6.88
CA SER A 30 -7.40 -8.66 6.07
C SER A 30 -8.60 -8.09 6.82
N SER A 31 -9.35 -8.93 7.54
CA SER A 31 -10.47 -8.49 8.35
C SER A 31 -10.00 -7.56 9.47
N MET A 32 -8.96 -7.95 10.20
CA MET A 32 -8.37 -7.16 11.27
C MET A 32 -7.83 -5.82 10.77
N SER A 33 -7.17 -5.79 9.61
CA SER A 33 -6.69 -4.56 8.97
C SER A 33 -7.85 -3.57 8.69
N GLY A 34 -8.97 -4.06 8.17
CA GLY A 34 -10.18 -3.24 7.97
C GLY A 34 -10.76 -2.71 9.28
N TYR A 35 -10.81 -3.53 10.34
CA TYR A 35 -11.25 -3.11 11.66
C TYR A 35 -10.34 -2.06 12.29
N ILE A 36 -9.01 -2.22 12.15
CA ILE A 36 -8.02 -1.27 12.66
C ILE A 36 -8.15 0.07 11.94
N LEU A 37 -8.20 0.09 10.60
CA LEU A 37 -8.37 1.33 9.83
C LEU A 37 -9.71 2.04 10.10
N LYS A 38 -10.76 1.27 10.42
CA LYS A 38 -12.06 1.85 10.82
C LYS A 38 -12.04 2.43 12.23
N THR A 39 -11.28 1.83 13.15
CA THR A 39 -11.21 2.24 14.56
C THR A 39 -10.19 3.35 14.80
N PHE A 40 -9.07 3.28 14.09
CA PHE A 40 -8.01 4.28 14.01
C PHE A 40 -7.86 4.72 12.56
N PRO A 41 -8.78 5.57 12.06
CA PRO A 41 -8.62 6.19 10.76
C PRO A 41 -7.38 7.09 10.83
N GLU A 42 -6.24 6.55 10.40
CA GLU A 42 -5.07 7.36 10.08
C GLU A 42 -5.50 8.28 8.95
N THR A 43 -5.95 9.47 9.34
CA THR A 43 -6.27 10.52 8.39
C THR A 43 -4.92 10.87 7.78
N ASN A 44 -4.62 10.28 6.62
CA ASN A 44 -3.73 10.87 5.65
C ASN A 44 -4.38 12.21 5.26
N GLN A 45 -4.27 13.20 6.15
CA GLN A 45 -4.40 14.59 5.79
C GLN A 45 -3.22 14.79 4.86
N ALA A 46 -3.44 14.58 3.57
CA ALA A 46 -2.63 15.24 2.57
C ALA A 46 -2.64 16.71 3.00
N LEU A 47 -1.50 17.16 3.55
CA LEU A 47 -1.34 18.53 4.02
C LEU A 47 -1.87 19.42 2.89
N PRO A 48 -2.87 20.28 3.14
CA PRO A 48 -3.33 21.18 2.11
C PRO A 48 -2.10 21.94 1.65
N ARG A 49 -1.75 21.80 0.36
CA ARG A 49 -0.72 22.64 -0.24
C ARG A 49 -1.22 24.06 -0.05
N THR A 50 -0.66 24.76 0.93
CA THR A 50 -0.90 26.17 1.09
C THR A 50 -0.26 26.80 -0.15
N SER A 51 -1.09 27.21 -1.11
CA SER A 51 -0.66 28.16 -2.12
C SER A 51 -0.44 29.45 -1.34
N GLY A 52 0.79 29.64 -0.85
CA GLY A 52 1.15 30.81 -0.07
C GLY A 52 0.93 32.04 -0.93
N ARG A 53 0.45 33.14 -0.34
CA ARG A 53 0.23 34.41 -1.05
C ARG A 53 1.48 34.90 -1.82
N GLY A 54 2.67 34.43 -1.44
CA GLY A 54 3.95 34.70 -2.10
C GLY A 54 4.32 33.77 -3.26
N ASP A 55 3.60 32.68 -3.54
CA ASP A 55 3.97 31.73 -4.61
C ASP A 55 3.88 32.38 -5.99
N ALA A 56 2.90 33.27 -6.19
CA ALA A 56 2.78 34.06 -7.41
C ALA A 56 3.93 35.06 -7.56
N GLU A 57 4.33 35.71 -6.46
CA GLU A 57 5.44 36.69 -6.44
C GLU A 57 6.79 35.99 -6.69
N ILE A 58 6.99 34.81 -6.11
CA ILE A 58 8.17 33.97 -6.31
C ILE A 58 8.21 33.45 -7.76
N ALA A 59 7.09 32.99 -8.31
CA ALA A 59 7.02 32.54 -9.71
C ALA A 59 7.36 33.67 -10.70
N VAL A 60 6.88 34.89 -10.44
CA VAL A 60 7.21 36.08 -11.26
C VAL A 60 8.69 36.43 -11.16
N ALA A 61 9.28 36.40 -9.96
CA ALA A 61 10.71 36.64 -9.77
C ALA A 61 11.58 35.63 -10.53
N ILE A 62 11.21 34.34 -10.49
CA ILE A 62 11.91 33.26 -11.21
C ILE A 62 11.81 33.47 -12.74
N ALA A 63 10.62 33.80 -13.24
CA ALA A 63 10.41 34.06 -14.66
C ALA A 63 11.24 35.27 -15.16
N ALA A 64 11.27 36.35 -14.37
CA ALA A 64 12.08 37.53 -14.68
C ALA A 64 13.58 37.20 -14.71
N ALA A 65 14.09 36.45 -13.73
CA ALA A 65 15.49 36.02 -13.70
C ALA A 65 15.86 35.15 -14.91
N TYR A 66 14.98 34.21 -15.29
CA TYR A 66 15.23 33.33 -16.44
C TYR A 66 15.26 34.09 -17.77
N THR A 67 14.32 35.02 -17.96
CA THR A 67 14.28 35.86 -19.17
C THR A 67 15.47 36.82 -19.24
N GLN A 68 15.92 37.37 -18.12
CA GLN A 68 17.12 38.20 -18.05
C GLN A 68 18.40 37.41 -18.36
N ASN A 69 18.54 36.19 -17.82
CA ASN A 69 19.68 35.33 -18.10
C ASN A 69 19.75 34.90 -19.58
N ARG A 70 18.62 34.73 -20.24
CA ARG A 70 18.55 34.38 -21.67
C ARG A 70 18.83 35.57 -22.62
N ARG A 71 18.81 36.80 -22.11
CA ARG A 71 19.11 38.02 -22.88
C ARG A 71 20.56 38.50 -22.73
N ARG A 72 21.33 37.94 -21.80
CA ARG A 72 22.80 38.09 -21.74
C ARG A 72 23.46 37.00 -22.56
#